data_AF-A0A0D3L0R4-F1
#
_entry.id   AF-A0A0D3L0R4-F1
#
_cell.length_a   1.000
_cell.length_b   1.000
_cell.length_c   1.000
_cell.angle_alpha   90.00
_cell.angle_beta   90.00
_cell.angle_gamma   90.00
#
_symmetry.space_group_name_H-M   'P 1'
#
loop_
_entity.id
_entity.type
_entity.pdbx_description
1 polymer ?
#
loop_
_entity_poly.entity_id
_entity_poly.type
_entity_poly.pdbx_seq_one_letter_code
_entity_poly.pdbx_strand_id
1 'polypeptide(L)'
;MEDLNDLHTELNRAANPSGSAADDVAELKELITGGRYLKILCAINRSIKGPYYFGAEPTYVDFYACGVFEMCEGKWLTPLTPYSGDTIAEHAPKLKVVLSSIRQLGLEKLPKVPQVPPAFVLSAERCATWG
;
A
#
# COMPACT_ATOMS: atom_id res chain seq x y z
N MET A 1 12.17 7.98 -2.53
CA MET A 1 11.73 6.83 -3.37
C MET A 1 12.03 5.52 -2.68
N GLU A 2 13.18 5.44 -1.99
CA GLU A 2 13.49 4.38 -1.02
C GLU A 2 12.31 4.11 -0.08
N ASP A 3 11.64 5.15 0.45
CA ASP A 3 10.47 4.96 1.35
C ASP A 3 9.31 4.15 0.73
N LEU A 4 9.06 4.30 -0.58
CA LEU A 4 8.00 3.55 -1.27
C LEU A 4 8.38 2.08 -1.40
N ASN A 5 9.65 1.82 -1.73
CA ASN A 5 10.18 0.48 -1.85
C ASN A 5 10.34 -0.21 -0.49
N ASP A 6 10.73 0.54 0.53
CA ASP A 6 10.82 0.09 1.92
C ASP A 6 9.45 -0.32 2.43
N LEU A 7 8.41 0.47 2.16
CA LEU A 7 7.04 0.10 2.53
C LEU A 7 6.64 -1.25 1.92
N HIS A 8 6.83 -1.42 0.61
CA HIS A 8 6.51 -2.67 -0.06
C HIS A 8 7.33 -3.84 0.50
N THR A 9 8.62 -3.63 0.74
CA THR A 9 9.53 -4.65 1.25
C THR A 9 9.17 -5.07 2.67
N GLU A 10 8.81 -4.12 3.53
CA GLU A 10 8.41 -4.41 4.91
C GLU A 10 7.05 -5.10 4.97
N LEU A 11 6.06 -4.66 4.19
CA LEU A 11 4.78 -5.35 4.09
C LEU A 11 4.95 -6.78 3.54
N ASN A 12 5.79 -6.95 2.51
CA ASN A 12 6.06 -8.26 1.94
C ASN A 12 6.79 -9.19 2.92
N ARG A 13 7.74 -8.65 3.71
CA ARG A 13 8.45 -9.43 4.73
C ARG A 13 7.50 -9.86 5.85
N ALA A 14 6.68 -8.93 6.36
CA ALA A 14 5.74 -9.23 7.43
C ALA A 14 4.63 -10.20 6.97
N ALA A 15 4.20 -10.11 5.70
CA ALA A 15 3.24 -11.07 5.16
C ALA A 15 3.84 -12.45 4.88
N ASN A 16 5.16 -12.52 4.70
CA ASN A 16 5.87 -13.72 4.29
C ASN A 16 7.25 -13.83 5.00
N PRO A 17 7.27 -14.08 6.32
CA PRO A 17 8.52 -14.18 7.07
C PRO A 17 9.33 -15.44 6.73
N SER A 18 8.66 -16.50 6.24
CA SER A 18 9.25 -17.83 6.00
C SER A 18 9.55 -18.15 4.52
N GLY A 19 9.19 -17.28 3.58
CA GLY A 19 9.27 -17.52 2.13
C GLY A 19 8.04 -18.22 1.51
N SER A 20 7.03 -18.65 2.27
CA SER A 20 5.76 -19.24 1.77
C SER A 20 4.63 -18.21 1.63
N ALA A 21 3.64 -18.47 0.77
CA ALA A 21 2.55 -17.54 0.44
C ALA A 21 1.91 -16.84 1.66
N ALA A 22 1.42 -15.61 1.45
CA ALA A 22 1.01 -14.63 2.46
C ALA A 22 0.07 -15.18 3.55
N ASP A 23 0.63 -15.66 4.66
CA ASP A 23 -0.11 -16.44 5.66
C ASP A 23 -0.07 -15.86 7.09
N ASP A 24 0.83 -14.91 7.38
CA ASP A 24 0.99 -14.40 8.75
C ASP A 24 0.39 -12.99 8.95
N VAL A 25 -0.79 -12.96 9.56
CA VAL A 25 -1.48 -11.72 9.93
C VAL A 25 -0.94 -11.12 11.23
N ALA A 26 -0.25 -11.90 12.08
CA ALA A 26 0.28 -11.40 13.35
C ALA A 26 1.45 -10.43 13.13
N GLU A 27 2.40 -10.79 12.27
CA GLU A 27 3.50 -9.88 11.91
C GLU A 27 3.01 -8.65 11.15
N LEU A 28 2.03 -8.81 10.26
CA LEU A 28 1.39 -7.68 9.59
C LEU A 28 0.70 -6.74 10.58
N LYS A 29 0.00 -7.29 11.58
CA LYS A 29 -0.61 -6.52 12.66
C LYS A 29 0.44 -5.75 13.45
N GLU A 30 1.53 -6.39 13.85
CA GLU A 30 2.64 -5.74 14.56
C GLU A 30 3.25 -4.60 13.73
N LEU A 31 3.49 -4.83 12.44
CA LEU A 31 4.02 -3.80 11.55
C LEU A 31 3.06 -2.63 11.41
N ILE A 32 1.80 -2.88 11.03
CA ILE A 32 0.79 -1.85 10.73
C ILE A 32 0.43 -1.03 11.96
N THR A 33 0.33 -1.66 13.13
CA THR A 33 0.10 -0.96 14.40
C THR A 33 1.39 -0.39 15.01
N GLY A 34 2.54 -0.73 14.45
CA GLY A 34 3.86 -0.35 14.92
C GLY A 34 4.33 1.02 14.44
N GLY A 35 5.26 1.60 15.20
CA GLY A 35 5.78 2.94 14.91
C GLY A 35 6.60 3.04 13.62
N ARG A 36 7.08 1.93 13.05
CA ARG A 36 7.90 1.95 11.83
C ARG A 36 7.07 2.19 10.58
N TYR A 37 5.98 1.46 10.40
CA TYR A 37 5.02 1.67 9.33
C TYR A 37 4.51 3.13 9.30
N LEU A 38 4.11 3.63 10.47
CA LEU A 38 3.69 5.03 10.63
C LEU A 38 4.77 6.02 10.19
N LYS A 39 6.04 5.80 10.57
CA LYS A 39 7.16 6.67 10.17
C LYS A 39 7.35 6.70 8.65
N ILE A 40 7.22 5.57 7.98
CA ILE A 40 7.33 5.47 6.52
C ILE A 40 6.19 6.26 5.85
N LEU A 41 4.95 6.04 6.28
CA LEU A 41 3.80 6.78 5.74
C LEU A 41 3.92 8.28 5.97
N CYS A 42 4.34 8.69 7.16
CA CYS A 42 4.58 10.09 7.49
C CYS A 42 5.74 10.69 6.68
N ALA A 43 6.78 9.93 6.35
CA ALA A 43 7.86 10.37 5.48
C ALA A 43 7.35 10.60 4.05
N ILE A 44 6.65 9.62 3.47
CA ILE A 44 6.04 9.72 2.13
C ILE A 44 5.11 10.94 2.05
N ASN A 45 4.21 11.10 3.03
CA ASN A 45 3.24 12.19 3.06
C ASN A 45 3.91 13.58 3.15
N ARG A 46 5.05 13.70 3.85
CA ARG A 46 5.82 14.96 3.92
C ARG A 46 6.59 15.27 2.63
N SER A 47 6.96 14.24 1.88
CA SER A 47 7.69 14.38 0.62
C SER A 47 6.81 14.94 -0.51
N ILE A 48 5.50 14.71 -0.47
CA ILE A 48 4.55 15.20 -1.49
C ILE A 48 4.40 16.73 -1.40
N LYS A 49 4.69 17.41 -2.52
CA LYS A 49 4.75 18.88 -2.62
C LYS A 49 3.54 19.55 -3.25
N GLY A 50 2.64 18.79 -3.89
CA GLY A 50 1.47 19.35 -4.56
C GLY A 50 0.38 18.29 -4.78
N PRO A 51 -0.48 18.47 -5.80
CA PRO A 51 -1.43 17.43 -6.21
C PRO A 51 -0.74 16.14 -6.70
N TYR A 52 0.53 16.23 -7.09
CA TYR A 52 1.43 15.13 -7.40
C TYR A 52 2.69 15.19 -6.53
N TYR A 53 3.51 14.14 -6.57
CA TYR A 53 4.65 13.93 -5.69
C TYR A 53 5.61 15.14 -5.68
N PHE A 54 5.92 15.69 -6.85
CA PHE A 54 6.85 16.80 -7.01
C PHE A 54 6.21 18.16 -7.34
N GLY A 55 4.88 18.25 -7.40
CA GLY A 55 4.23 19.54 -7.66
C GLY A 55 2.91 19.41 -8.42
N ALA A 56 2.73 20.30 -9.41
CA ALA A 56 1.47 20.48 -10.12
C ALA A 56 1.24 19.47 -11.27
N GLU A 57 2.30 18.82 -11.76
CA GLU A 57 2.23 17.87 -12.88
C GLU A 57 2.58 16.45 -12.44
N PRO A 58 1.94 15.42 -13.02
CA PRO A 58 2.28 14.03 -12.74
C PRO A 58 3.65 13.70 -13.30
N THR A 59 4.41 12.92 -12.53
CA THR A 59 5.72 12.41 -12.91
C THR A 59 5.73 10.89 -12.84
N TYR A 60 6.78 10.25 -13.35
CA TYR A 60 6.92 8.79 -13.25
C TYR A 60 6.83 8.28 -11.81
N VAL A 61 7.19 9.09 -10.81
CA VAL A 61 7.12 8.72 -9.39
C VAL A 61 5.68 8.53 -8.94
N ASP A 62 4.74 9.30 -9.47
CA ASP A 62 3.33 9.17 -9.15
C ASP A 62 2.75 7.85 -9.69
N PHE A 63 3.13 7.48 -10.93
CA PHE A 63 2.76 6.19 -11.51
C PHE A 63 3.41 5.01 -10.78
N TYR A 64 4.68 5.14 -10.40
CA TYR A 64 5.38 4.13 -9.61
C TYR A 64 4.73 3.95 -8.23
N ALA A 65 4.44 5.05 -7.53
CA ALA A 65 3.71 5.02 -6.27
C ALA A 65 2.34 4.35 -6.44
N CYS A 66 1.60 4.70 -7.50
CA CYS A 66 0.32 4.07 -7.80
C CYS A 66 0.43 2.55 -7.94
N GLY A 67 1.39 2.04 -8.73
CA GLY A 67 1.58 0.60 -8.89
C GLY A 67 1.99 -0.10 -7.59
N VAL A 68 2.90 0.50 -6.81
CA VAL A 68 3.33 -0.07 -5.51
C VAL A 68 2.14 -0.16 -4.55
N PHE A 69 1.35 0.90 -4.44
CA PHE A 69 0.21 0.92 -3.53
C PHE A 69 -0.95 0.04 -4.02
N GLU A 70 -1.19 -0.11 -5.31
CA GLU A 70 -2.17 -1.07 -5.82
C GLU A 70 -1.79 -2.51 -5.48
N MET A 71 -0.50 -2.86 -5.55
CA MET A 71 -0.04 -4.18 -5.09
C MET A 71 -0.25 -4.35 -3.58
N CYS A 72 0.11 -3.36 -2.77
CA CYS A 72 -0.04 -3.43 -1.31
C CYS A 72 -1.52 -3.49 -0.88
N GLU A 73 -2.36 -2.64 -1.49
CA GLU A 73 -3.81 -2.62 -1.29
C GLU A 73 -4.44 -3.93 -1.73
N GLY A 74 -4.09 -4.47 -2.90
CA GLY A 74 -4.66 -5.71 -3.42
C GLY A 74 -4.26 -6.96 -2.63
N LYS A 75 -3.05 -7.00 -2.06
CA LYS A 75 -2.55 -8.17 -1.33
C LYS A 75 -2.90 -8.17 0.15
N TRP A 76 -2.66 -7.04 0.83
CA TRP A 76 -2.58 -7.01 2.29
C TRP A 76 -3.48 -5.96 2.93
N LEU A 77 -3.46 -4.71 2.43
CA LEU A 77 -4.12 -3.61 3.14
C LEU A 77 -5.64 -3.64 2.98
N THR A 78 -6.17 -3.87 1.77
CA THR A 78 -7.65 -3.89 1.56
C THR A 78 -8.34 -5.02 2.34
N PRO A 79 -7.82 -6.27 2.37
CA PRO A 79 -8.40 -7.31 3.21
C PRO A 79 -8.41 -6.98 4.70
N LEU A 80 -7.45 -6.18 5.17
CA LEU A 80 -7.30 -5.81 6.58
C LEU A 80 -8.07 -4.54 6.96
N THR A 81 -8.48 -3.69 6.00
CA THR A 81 -9.24 -2.46 6.25
C THR A 81 -10.42 -2.61 7.22
N PRO A 82 -11.25 -3.68 7.18
CA PRO A 82 -12.35 -3.86 8.13
C PRO A 82 -11.91 -3.96 9.60
N TYR A 83 -10.64 -4.29 9.85
CA TYR A 83 -10.07 -4.51 11.17
C TYR A 83 -9.07 -3.44 11.59
N SER A 84 -8.28 -2.91 10.65
CA SER A 84 -7.26 -1.89 10.90
C SER A 84 -7.73 -0.45 10.62
N GLY A 85 -8.82 -0.29 9.87
CA GLY A 85 -9.15 0.97 9.21
C GLY A 85 -8.27 1.23 7.97
N ASP A 86 -8.54 2.32 7.24
CA ASP A 86 -7.71 2.77 6.11
C ASP A 86 -6.53 3.60 6.63
N THR A 87 -5.47 2.89 7.00
CA THR A 87 -4.26 3.46 7.58
C THR A 87 -3.50 4.40 6.64
N ILE A 88 -3.65 4.24 5.32
CA ILE A 88 -3.06 5.16 4.33
C ILE A 88 -3.83 6.48 4.34
N ALA A 89 -5.16 6.44 4.36
CA ALA A 89 -5.98 7.64 4.48
C ALA A 89 -5.70 8.37 5.82
N GLU A 90 -5.51 7.62 6.90
CA GLU A 90 -5.24 8.18 8.22
C GLU A 90 -3.86 8.85 8.31
N HIS A 91 -2.80 8.20 7.85
CA HIS A 91 -1.43 8.64 8.11
C HIS A 91 -0.72 9.27 6.91
N ALA A 92 -1.23 9.05 5.69
CA ALA A 92 -0.70 9.61 4.45
C ALA A 92 -1.79 10.17 3.51
N PRO A 93 -2.62 11.13 3.98
CA PRO A 93 -3.75 11.64 3.19
C PRO A 93 -3.35 12.27 1.85
N LYS A 94 -2.19 12.94 1.76
CA LYS A 94 -1.73 13.51 0.47
C LYS A 94 -1.43 12.42 -0.54
N LEU A 95 -0.88 11.30 -0.06
CA LEU A 95 -0.63 10.16 -0.92
C LEU A 95 -1.95 9.60 -1.47
N LYS A 96 -3.00 9.45 -0.65
CA LYS A 96 -4.32 9.04 -1.15
C LYS A 96 -4.84 9.95 -2.27
N VAL A 97 -4.63 11.26 -2.14
CA VAL A 97 -4.99 12.21 -3.19
C VAL A 97 -4.20 11.94 -4.47
N VAL A 98 -2.87 11.83 -4.39
CA VAL A 98 -2.00 11.49 -5.54
C VAL A 98 -2.45 10.21 -6.23
N LEU A 99 -2.67 9.13 -5.46
CA LEU A 99 -3.11 7.83 -5.98
C LEU A 99 -4.45 7.95 -6.71
N SER A 100 -5.40 8.70 -6.12
CA SER A 100 -6.71 8.92 -6.72
C SER A 100 -6.60 9.74 -8.01
N SER A 101 -5.78 10.77 -8.03
CA SER A 101 -5.51 11.58 -9.23
C SER A 101 -4.92 10.75 -10.36
N ILE A 102 -3.92 9.91 -10.08
CA ILE A 102 -3.33 9.02 -11.10
C ILE A 102 -4.34 8.01 -11.63
N ARG A 103 -5.17 7.43 -10.77
CA ARG A 103 -6.25 6.50 -11.19
C ARG A 103 -7.28 7.20 -12.09
N GLN A 104 -7.56 8.47 -11.85
CA GLN A 104 -8.49 9.29 -12.64
C GLN A 104 -7.93 9.76 -13.98
N LEU A 105 -6.61 9.74 -14.20
CA LEU A 105 -5.98 10.16 -15.47
C LEU A 105 -6.33 9.26 -16.68
N GLY A 106 -7.30 8.34 -16.54
CA GLY A 106 -7.82 7.60 -17.67
C GLY A 106 -6.82 6.59 -18.20
N LEU A 107 -6.25 5.78 -17.31
CA LEU A 107 -5.46 4.59 -17.67
C LEU A 107 -6.30 3.52 -18.40
N GLU A 108 -7.51 3.84 -18.89
CA GLU A 108 -8.34 2.99 -19.75
C GLU A 108 -7.61 2.51 -21.01
N LYS A 109 -6.57 3.26 -21.45
CA LYS A 109 -5.68 2.88 -22.55
C LYS A 109 -4.51 1.99 -22.13
N LEU A 110 -4.22 1.90 -20.83
CA LEU A 110 -3.21 0.98 -20.33
C LEU A 110 -3.84 -0.41 -20.14
N PRO A 111 -3.08 -1.48 -20.41
CA PRO A 111 -3.54 -2.81 -20.03
C PRO A 111 -3.88 -2.81 -18.55
N LYS A 112 -5.10 -3.27 -18.21
CA LYS A 112 -5.51 -3.42 -16.82
C LYS A 112 -4.44 -4.23 -16.12
N VAL A 113 -3.91 -3.68 -15.01
CA VAL A 113 -2.97 -4.42 -14.17
C VAL A 113 -3.62 -5.76 -13.84
N PRO A 114 -2.95 -6.90 -14.08
CA PRO A 114 -3.49 -8.20 -13.72
C PRO A 114 -3.93 -8.15 -12.25
N GLN A 115 -5.18 -8.54 -12.00
CA GLN A 115 -5.65 -8.71 -10.63
C GLN A 115 -4.69 -9.66 -9.91
N VAL A 116 -4.31 -9.30 -8.69
CA VAL A 116 -3.48 -10.17 -7.86
C VAL A 116 -4.20 -11.52 -7.73
N PRO A 117 -3.57 -12.64 -8.15
CA PRO A 117 -4.22 -13.94 -8.05
C PRO A 117 -4.66 -14.22 -6.60
N PRO A 118 -5.81 -14.86 -6.36
CA PRO A 118 -6.33 -15.08 -5.00
C PRO A 118 -5.34 -15.76 -4.06
N ALA A 119 -4.45 -16.60 -4.58
CA ALA A 119 -3.39 -17.26 -3.80
C ALA A 119 -2.34 -16.30 -3.19
N PHE A 120 -2.29 -15.04 -3.63
CA PHE A 120 -1.39 -14.01 -3.10
C PHE A 120 -2.12 -12.92 -2.30
N VAL A 121 -3.44 -13.04 -2.16
CA VAL A 121 -4.27 -12.16 -1.34
C VAL A 121 -4.46 -12.81 0.02
N LEU A 122 -4.40 -12.02 1.10
CA LEU A 122 -4.73 -12.54 2.44
C LEU A 122 -6.13 -13.16 2.43
N SER A 123 -6.23 -14.42 2.88
CA SER A 123 -7.52 -15.09 2.97
C SER A 123 -8.38 -14.49 4.09
N ALA A 124 -9.71 -14.60 3.96
CA ALA A 124 -10.64 -14.11 4.97
C ALA A 124 -10.44 -14.80 6.34
N GLU A 125 -10.13 -16.10 6.33
CA GLU A 125 -9.82 -16.88 7.54
C GLU A 125 -8.62 -16.32 8.29
N ARG A 126 -7.57 -15.91 7.56
CA ARG A 126 -6.40 -15.26 8.15
C ARG A 126 -6.72 -13.87 8.67
N CYS A 127 -7.44 -13.07 7.89
CA CYS A 127 -7.82 -11.72 8.34
C CYS A 127 -8.64 -11.75 9.64
N ALA A 128 -9.45 -12.79 9.86
CA ALA A 128 -10.22 -12.98 11.09
C ALA A 128 -9.34 -13.16 12.34
N THR A 129 -8.07 -13.56 12.20
CA THR A 129 -7.12 -13.65 13.32
C THR A 129 -6.51 -12.30 13.70
N TRP A 130 -6.95 -11.20 13.09
CA TRP A 130 -6.53 -9.85 13.47
C TRP A 130 -7.02 -9.45 14.86
N GLY A 131 -8.11 -10.04 15.37
CA GLY A 131 -8.68 -9.75 16.70
C GLY A 131 -7.65 -9.80 17.83
#